data_AF-A0A1B9MYS4-F1
#
_entry.id   AF-A0A1B9MYS4-F1
#
_cell.length_a   1.000
_cell.length_b   1.000
_cell.length_c   1.000
_cell.angle_alpha   90.00
_cell.angle_beta   90.00
_cell.angle_gamma   90.00
#
_symmetry.space_group_name_H-M   'P 1'
#
loop_
_entity.id
_entity.type
_entity.pdbx_description
1 polymer ?
#
loop_
_entity_poly.entity_id
_entity_poly.type
_entity_poly.pdbx_seq_one_letter_code
_entity_poly.pdbx_strand_id
1 'polypeptide(L)' 'MQICEPITLLIRVLIDHGFKIIEEKVSDYHFHELYFKLEGKYFDGIDNINVDKIIRQNTNIFSCNCHWSIVELVYT' A
#
# COMPACT_ATOMS: atom_id res chain seq x y z
N MET A 1 -1.20 -5.90 16.57
CA MET A 1 -1.15 -6.16 15.11
C MET A 1 0.21 -5.74 14.61
N GLN A 2 0.94 -6.63 13.94
CA GLN A 2 2.19 -6.26 13.28
C GLN A 2 1.89 -6.08 11.79
N ILE A 3 2.04 -4.85 11.30
CA ILE A 3 2.03 -4.55 9.87
C ILE A 3 3.24 -5.26 9.27
N CYS A 4 3.08 -5.97 8.16
CA CYS A 4 4.22 -6.60 7.53
C CYS A 4 5.23 -5.55 7.03
N GLU A 5 6.52 -5.88 7.13
CA GLU A 5 7.60 -4.98 6.76
C GLU A 5 7.47 -4.43 5.31
N PRO A 6 7.10 -5.23 4.29
CA PRO A 6 6.92 -4.72 2.93
C PRO A 6 5.84 -3.64 2.79
N ILE A 7 4.70 -3.79 3.48
CA ILE A 7 3.63 -2.78 3.45
C ILE A 7 4.10 -1.50 4.14
N THR A 8 4.82 -1.64 5.26
CA THR A 8 5.37 -0.49 5.97
C THR A 8 6.35 0.30 5.09
N LEU A 9 7.21 -0.39 4.35
CA LEU A 9 8.14 0.24 3.40
C LEU A 9 7.39 0.91 2.24
N LEU A 10 6.40 0.24 1.65
CA LEU A 10 5.58 0.81 0.57
C LEU A 10 4.86 2.09 1.03
N ILE A 11 4.20 2.06 2.19
CA ILE A 11 3.49 3.22 2.74
C ILE A 11 4.46 4.37 2.99
N ARG A 12 5.65 4.10 3.53
CA ARG A 12 6.68 5.14 3.74
C ARG A 12 7.10 5.80 2.44
N VAL A 13 7.40 5.01 1.40
CA VAL A 13 7.75 5.55 0.07
C VAL A 13 6.63 6.44 -0.45
N LEU A 14 5.37 5.99 -0.39
CA LEU A 14 4.23 6.78 -0.86
C LEU A 14 4.06 8.09 -0.07
N ILE A 15 4.22 8.05 1.24
CA ILE A 15 4.17 9.24 2.11
C ILE A 15 5.31 10.22 1.79
N ASP A 16 6.54 9.72 1.57
CA ASP A 16 7.69 10.55 1.19
C ASP A 16 7.46 11.27 -0.16
N HIS A 17 6.64 10.67 -1.03
CA HIS A 17 6.18 11.25 -2.29
C HIS A 17 4.87 12.07 -2.17
N GLY A 18 4.41 12.36 -0.95
CA GLY A 18 3.31 13.28 -0.69
C GLY A 18 1.92 12.63 -0.63
N PHE A 19 1.81 11.30 -0.63
CA PHE A 19 0.55 10.63 -0.33
C PHE A 19 0.23 10.71 1.17
N LYS A 20 -1.05 10.61 1.49
CA LYS A 20 -1.57 10.62 2.86
C LYS A 20 -2.50 9.44 3.06
N ILE A 21 -2.39 8.76 4.19
CA ILE A 21 -3.34 7.71 4.57
C ILE A 21 -4.68 8.39 4.89
N ILE A 22 -5.73 8.02 4.18
CA ILE A 22 -7.11 8.47 4.42
C ILE A 22 -7.97 7.37 5.04
N GLU A 23 -7.53 6.11 4.97
CA GLU A 23 -8.23 4.97 5.54
C GLU A 23 -7.26 3.86 5.93
N GLU A 24 -7.47 3.25 7.10
CA GLU A 24 -6.82 2.03 7.54
C GLU A 24 -7.90 1.10 8.12
N LYS A 25 -7.94 -0.14 7.62
CA LYS A 25 -8.88 -1.17 8.08
C LYS A 25 -8.19 -2.51 8.20
N VAL A 26 -8.68 -3.30 9.15
CA VAL A 26 -8.41 -4.74 9.21
C VAL A 26 -9.46 -5.41 8.35
N SER A 27 -9.05 -5.91 7.18
CA SER A 27 -9.94 -6.55 6.21
C SER A 27 -10.38 -7.94 6.71
N ASP A 28 -9.48 -8.68 7.34
CA ASP A 28 -9.80 -9.95 8.01
C ASP A 28 -8.96 -10.14 9.28
N TYR A 29 -9.64 -10.29 10.41
CA TYR A 29 -9.02 -10.49 11.71
C TYR A 29 -8.35 -11.86 11.87
N HIS A 30 -8.83 -12.90 11.16
CA HIS A 30 -8.27 -14.24 11.23
C HIS A 30 -6.97 -14.35 10.42
N PHE A 31 -6.86 -13.60 9.32
CA PHE A 31 -5.71 -13.64 8.42
C PHE A 31 -4.77 -12.42 8.55
N HIS A 32 -5.10 -11.48 9.44
CA HIS A 32 -4.36 -10.23 9.63
C HIS A 32 -4.19 -9.43 8.33
N GLU A 33 -5.17 -9.48 7.46
CA GLU A 33 -5.18 -8.72 6.22
C GLU A 33 -5.45 -7.25 6.54
N LEU A 34 -4.51 -6.38 6.15
CA LEU A 34 -4.65 -4.95 6.33
C LEU A 34 -5.00 -4.29 4.99
N TYR A 35 -5.91 -3.34 5.03
CA TYR A 35 -6.26 -2.49 3.92
C TYR A 35 -5.90 -1.05 4.27
N PHE A 36 -5.12 -0.42 3.40
CA PHE A 36 -4.76 0.99 3.49
C PHE A 36 -5.25 1.71 2.24
N LYS A 37 -5.86 2.88 2.43
CA LYS A 37 -6.20 3.79 1.33
C LYS A 37 -5.39 5.05 1.47
N LEU A 38 -4.63 5.38 0.43
CA LEU A 38 -3.78 6.55 0.38
C LEU A 38 -4.23 7.50 -0.73
N GLU A 39 -4.25 8.78 -0.44
CA GLU A 39 -4.60 9.85 -1.37
C GLU A 39 -3.36 10.69 -1.69
N GLY A 40 -3.13 10.99 -2.97
CA GLY A 40 -2.00 11.82 -3.39
C GLY A 40 -1.96 12.09 -4.89
N LYS A 41 -0.92 12.80 -5.33
CA LYS A 41 -0.70 13.07 -6.75
C LYS A 41 0.10 11.94 -7.38
N TYR A 42 -0.24 11.60 -8.63
CA TYR A 42 0.62 10.71 -9.42
C TYR A 42 2.02 11.32 -9.55
N PHE A 43 3.05 10.49 -9.46
CA PHE A 43 4.44 10.90 -9.70
C PHE A 43 5.15 9.89 -10.60
N ASP A 44 6.11 10.40 -11.36
CA ASP A 44 6.93 9.59 -12.25
C ASP A 44 7.72 8.55 -11.45
N GLY A 45 7.49 7.27 -11.75
CA GLY A 45 8.14 6.15 -11.07
C GLY A 45 7.26 5.38 -10.09
N ILE A 46 6.01 5.81 -9.85
CA ILE A 46 5.08 5.06 -8.99
C ILE A 46 4.82 3.63 -9.50
N ASP A 47 4.79 3.45 -10.81
CA ASP A 47 4.62 2.14 -11.47
C ASP A 47 5.89 1.28 -11.43
N ASN A 48 7.03 1.90 -11.09
CA ASN A 48 8.33 1.23 -10.95
C ASN A 48 8.73 1.02 -9.49
N ILE A 49 7.84 1.29 -8.52
CA ILE A 49 8.11 1.00 -7.10
C ILE A 49 8.39 -0.49 -6.96
N ASN A 50 9.63 -0.80 -6.58
CA ASN A 50 10.09 -2.16 -6.36
C ASN A 50 10.38 -2.36 -4.87
N VAL A 51 9.38 -2.88 -4.15
CA VAL A 51 9.50 -3.31 -2.76
C VAL A 51 9.31 -4.83 -2.74
N ASP A 52 10.22 -5.55 -2.09
CA ASP A 52 10.17 -7.02 -2.03
C ASP A 52 8.78 -7.50 -1.57
N LYS A 53 8.23 -8.51 -2.25
CA LYS A 53 6.89 -9.10 -2.00
C LYS A 53 5.69 -8.16 -2.16
N ILE A 54 5.88 -6.93 -2.65
CA ILE A 54 4.80 -6.07 -3.11
C ILE A 54 4.58 -6.32 -4.60
N ILE A 55 3.33 -6.53 -4.98
CA ILE A 55 2.90 -6.69 -6.36
C ILE A 55 1.98 -5.52 -6.70
N ARG A 56 2.24 -4.86 -7.83
CA ARG A 56 1.29 -3.92 -8.43
C ARG A 56 0.23 -4.70 -9.18
N GLN A 57 -1.01 -4.65 -8.70
CA GLN A 57 -2.15 -5.35 -9.33
C GLN A 57 -2.73 -4.53 -10.50
N ASN A 58 -2.80 -3.21 -10.32
CA ASN A 58 -3.23 -2.26 -11.35
C ASN A 58 -2.75 -0.84 -10.99
N THR A 59 -3.18 0.18 -11.73
CA THR A 59 -2.80 1.59 -11.51
C THR A 59 -3.12 2.14 -10.12
N ASN A 60 -4.00 1.51 -9.35
CA ASN A 60 -4.45 2.01 -8.06
C ASN A 60 -4.12 1.04 -6.92
N ILE A 61 -3.87 -0.23 -7.20
CA ILE A 61 -3.80 -1.27 -6.17
C ILE A 61 -2.42 -1.91 -6.13
N PHE A 62 -1.84 -1.93 -4.93
CA PHE A 62 -0.73 -2.79 -4.55
C PHE A 62 -1.22 -3.86 -3.58
N SER A 63 -0.65 -5.05 -3.68
CA SER A 63 -0.90 -6.14 -2.72
C SER A 63 0.41 -6.71 -2.21
N CYS A 64 0.46 -7.13 -0.96
CA CYS A 64 1.59 -7.85 -0.40
C CYS A 64 1.37 -9.36 -0.41
N ASN A 65 2.35 -10.12 -0.88
CA ASN A 65 2.30 -11.59 -0.87
C ASN A 65 2.49 -12.22 0.52
N CYS A 66 2.87 -11.44 1.55
CA CYS A 66 3.06 -12.00 2.90
C CYS A 66 1.73 -12.42 3.52
N HIS A 67 0.77 -11.49 3.59
CA HIS A 67 -0.54 -11.68 4.23
C HIS A 67 -1.66 -11.01 3.43
N TRP A 68 -1.54 -10.95 2.10
CA TRP A 68 -2.58 -10.45 1.18
C TRP A 68 -3.07 -9.02 1.47
N SER A 69 -2.30 -8.25 2.23
CA SER A 69 -2.63 -6.87 2.59
C SER A 69 -2.61 -5.97 1.36
N ILE A 70 -3.51 -5.00 1.33
CA ILE A 70 -3.79 -4.17 0.17
C ILE A 70 -3.49 -2.70 0.48
N VAL A 71 -2.86 -2.02 -0.48
CA VAL A 71 -2.74 -0.55 -0.51
C VAL A 71 -3.44 -0.04 -1.77
N GLU A 72 -4.54 0.69 -1.58
CA GLU A 72 -5.27 1.37 -2.64
C GLU A 72 -4.86 2.85 -2.71
N LEU A 73 -4.61 3.33 -3.92
CA LEU A 73 -4.28 4.71 -4.23
C LEU A 73 -5.47 5.43 -4.84
N VAL A 74 -5.73 6.62 -4.33
CA VAL A 74 -6.65 7.61 -4.88
C VAL A 74 -5.83 8.78 -5.37
N TYR A 75 -6.03 9.15 -6.63
CA TYR A 75 -5.30 10.26 -7.25
C TYR A 75 -6.12 11.55 -7.17
N THR A 76 -5.46 12.66 -6.82
CA THR A 76 -6.02 14.03 -6.74
C THR A 76 -5.41 14.99 -7.75
#